data_AF-A0A0K2RM24-F1
#
_entry.id   AF-A0A0K2RM24-F1
#
_cell.length_a   1.000
_cell.length_b   1.000
_cell.length_c   1.000
_cell.angle_alpha   90.00
_cell.angle_beta   90.00
_cell.angle_gamma   90.00
#
_symmetry.space_group_name_H-M   'P 1'
#
loop_
_entity.id
_entity.type
_entity.pdbx_description
1 polymer ?
#
loop_
_entity_poly.entity_id
_entity_poly.type
_entity_poly.pdbx_seq_one_letter_code
_entity_poly.pdbx_strand_id
1 'polypeptide(L)'
;MEVTEFVLASDVDNPLLGRTGAAAIFGPQKGATPDDVASLDAALAHFVQVLANEIGSEAQDAAQAPGAGAAGGVGYIAIAALGAARRPGIDVVLEFTELEQRLAGADLVITGEGSLDEQSLLGKTPMAWRGRRRDRGSL
;
A
#
# COMPACT_ATOMS: atom_id res chain seq x y z
N MET A 1 -27.51 -8.65 4.44
CA MET A 1 -26.18 -8.69 5.09
C MET A 1 -25.44 -7.47 4.59
N GLU A 2 -24.94 -6.63 5.48
CA GLU A 2 -24.18 -5.43 5.12
C GLU A 2 -22.77 -5.90 4.74
N VAL A 3 -22.37 -5.63 3.49
CA VAL A 3 -21.04 -6.02 2.98
C VAL A 3 -20.06 -4.95 3.46
N THR A 4 -19.08 -5.35 4.27
CA THR A 4 -18.00 -4.45 4.70
C THR A 4 -16.91 -4.43 3.64
N GLU A 5 -16.56 -3.24 3.17
CA GLU A 5 -15.42 -3.04 2.27
C GLU A 5 -14.15 -2.79 3.08
N PHE A 6 -13.07 -3.50 2.74
CA PHE A 6 -11.75 -3.28 3.32
C PHE A 6 -10.84 -2.61 2.30
N VAL A 7 -10.13 -1.56 2.74
CA VAL A 7 -9.14 -0.85 1.92
C VAL A 7 -7.79 -0.96 2.59
N LEU A 8 -6.80 -1.47 1.85
CA LEU A 8 -5.40 -1.44 2.26
C LEU A 8 -4.77 -0.12 1.80
N ALA A 9 -4.80 0.88 2.68
CA ALA A 9 -4.09 2.14 2.46
C ALA A 9 -2.58 1.91 2.63
N SER A 10 -1.89 1.69 1.53
CA SER A 10 -0.46 1.36 1.51
C SER A 10 0.18 1.97 0.30
N ASP A 11 1.40 2.48 0.47
CA ASP A 11 2.23 2.94 -0.64
C ASP A 11 3.36 1.97 -1.00
N VAL A 12 3.30 0.75 -0.44
CA VAL A 12 4.21 -0.34 -0.75
C VAL A 12 3.62 -1.15 -1.88
N ASP A 13 4.43 -1.44 -2.90
CA ASP A 13 4.06 -2.32 -4.02
C ASP A 13 4.76 -3.68 -3.97
N ASN A 14 5.67 -3.86 -3.02
CA ASN A 14 6.41 -5.10 -2.84
C ASN A 14 5.48 -6.30 -2.64
N PRO A 15 5.72 -7.43 -3.33
CA PRO A 15 5.02 -8.68 -3.06
C PRO A 15 5.40 -9.21 -1.67
N LEU A 16 4.76 -10.29 -1.24
CA LEU A 16 5.09 -10.93 0.04
C LEU A 16 6.47 -11.60 0.01
N LEU A 17 6.75 -12.33 -1.07
CA LEU A 17 7.88 -13.27 -1.16
C LEU A 17 8.94 -12.85 -2.20
N GLY A 18 10.12 -13.43 -2.08
CA GLY A 18 11.18 -13.37 -3.09
C GLY A 18 12.07 -12.14 -2.98
N ARG A 19 12.83 -11.87 -4.05
CA ARG A 19 13.93 -10.88 -4.04
C ARG A 19 13.48 -9.44 -3.78
N THR A 20 12.25 -9.11 -4.16
CA THR A 20 11.61 -7.82 -3.90
C THR A 20 10.53 -7.94 -2.83
N GLY A 21 10.47 -9.06 -2.12
CA GLY A 21 9.46 -9.39 -1.12
C GLY A 21 9.70 -8.72 0.23
N ALA A 22 8.80 -8.99 1.17
CA ALA A 22 8.76 -8.35 2.48
C ALA A 22 10.06 -8.54 3.28
N ALA A 23 10.54 -9.77 3.36
CA ALA A 23 11.76 -10.12 4.10
C ALA A 23 13.00 -9.49 3.45
N ALA A 24 13.12 -9.59 2.12
CA ALA A 24 14.29 -9.10 1.39
C ALA A 24 14.45 -7.58 1.44
N ILE A 25 13.33 -6.84 1.33
CA ILE A 25 13.36 -5.37 1.23
C ILE A 25 13.30 -4.70 2.61
N PHE A 26 12.45 -5.20 3.51
CA PHE A 26 12.20 -4.54 4.79
C PHE A 26 12.89 -5.22 5.98
N GLY A 27 13.39 -6.44 5.83
CA GLY A 27 14.13 -7.15 6.87
C GLY A 27 15.43 -6.47 7.27
N PRO A 28 16.34 -6.11 6.34
CA PRO A 28 17.66 -5.57 6.68
C PRO A 28 17.60 -4.28 7.53
N GLN A 29 16.70 -3.36 7.21
CA GLN A 29 16.49 -2.12 7.98
C GLN A 29 15.92 -2.37 9.40
N LYS A 30 15.40 -3.57 9.66
CA LYS A 30 14.93 -4.02 10.98
C LYS A 30 15.96 -4.90 11.69
N GLY A 31 17.17 -5.04 11.13
CA GLY A 31 18.27 -5.80 11.71
C GLY A 31 18.33 -7.28 11.29
N ALA A 32 17.56 -7.72 10.29
CA ALA A 32 17.65 -9.09 9.78
C ALA A 32 18.97 -9.31 9.02
N THR A 33 19.70 -10.36 9.38
CA THR A 33 20.86 -10.84 8.63
C THR A 33 20.41 -11.54 7.33
N PRO A 34 21.31 -11.81 6.37
CA PRO A 34 20.96 -12.56 5.17
C PRO A 34 20.32 -13.94 5.46
N ASP A 35 20.80 -14.63 6.50
CA ASP A 35 20.25 -15.93 6.92
C ASP A 35 18.85 -15.76 7.54
N ASP A 36 18.62 -14.68 8.29
CA ASP A 36 17.29 -14.35 8.80
C ASP A 36 16.33 -14.04 7.65
N VAL A 37 16.78 -13.28 6.64
CA VAL A 37 15.95 -12.97 5.45
C VAL A 37 15.54 -14.24 4.73
N ALA A 38 16.48 -15.16 4.48
CA ALA A 38 16.16 -16.45 3.85
C ALA A 38 15.18 -17.28 4.69
N SER A 39 15.37 -17.31 6.01
CA SER A 39 14.50 -18.03 6.94
C SER A 39 13.10 -17.42 7.01
N LEU A 40 12.99 -16.10 7.03
CA LEU A 40 11.73 -15.35 7.04
C LEU A 40 10.96 -15.53 5.73
N ASP A 41 11.64 -15.45 4.58
CA ASP A 41 11.01 -15.66 3.27
C ASP A 41 10.46 -17.08 3.15
N ALA A 42 11.22 -18.09 3.61
CA ALA A 42 10.76 -19.48 3.65
C ALA A 42 9.57 -19.67 4.59
N ALA A 43 9.58 -19.03 5.77
CA ALA A 43 8.46 -19.09 6.72
C ALA A 43 7.19 -18.43 6.14
N LEU A 44 7.33 -17.29 5.46
CA LEU A 44 6.21 -16.65 4.76
C LEU A 44 5.69 -17.50 3.61
N ALA A 45 6.57 -18.17 2.86
CA ALA A 45 6.15 -19.09 1.79
C ALA A 45 5.35 -20.27 2.35
N HIS A 46 5.79 -20.82 3.49
CA HIS A 46 5.02 -21.84 4.19
C HIS A 46 3.67 -21.31 4.66
N PHE A 47 3.62 -20.08 5.20
CA PHE A 47 2.38 -19.46 5.63
C PHE A 47 1.38 -19.29 4.49
N VAL A 48 1.84 -18.86 3.31
CA VAL A 48 1.01 -18.80 2.09
C VAL A 48 0.42 -20.15 1.75
N GLN A 49 1.22 -21.22 1.82
CA GLN A 49 0.75 -22.57 1.52
C GLN A 49 -0.32 -23.04 2.52
N VAL A 50 -0.11 -22.78 3.82
CA VAL A 50 -1.10 -23.10 4.85
C VAL A 50 -2.39 -22.33 4.62
N LEU A 51 -2.31 -21.03 4.38
CA LEU A 51 -3.50 -20.21 4.19
C LEU A 51 -4.27 -20.62 2.93
N ALA A 52 -3.58 -20.90 1.83
CA ALA A 52 -4.21 -21.36 0.59
C ALA A 52 -4.96 -22.69 0.75
N ASN A 53 -4.47 -23.58 1.61
CA ASN A 53 -5.18 -24.82 1.92
C ASN A 53 -6.48 -24.57 2.71
N GLU A 54 -6.54 -23.49 3.50
CA GLU A 54 -7.69 -23.18 4.37
C GLU A 54 -8.74 -22.32 3.67
N ILE A 55 -8.32 -21.32 2.88
CA ILE A 55 -9.25 -20.31 2.31
C ILE A 55 -9.33 -20.31 0.79
N GLY A 56 -8.56 -21.17 0.11
CA GLY A 56 -8.59 -21.30 -1.35
C GLY A 56 -7.27 -20.90 -2.04
N SER A 57 -7.10 -21.36 -3.28
CA SER A 57 -5.90 -21.14 -4.08
C SER A 57 -5.64 -19.66 -4.40
N GLU A 58 -6.65 -18.81 -4.34
CA GLU A 58 -6.54 -17.36 -4.53
C GLU A 58 -5.58 -16.72 -3.51
N ALA A 59 -5.42 -17.33 -2.33
CA ALA A 59 -4.43 -16.89 -1.36
C ALA A 59 -2.98 -17.11 -1.83
N GLN A 60 -2.73 -17.92 -2.86
CA GLN A 60 -1.40 -18.00 -3.49
C GLN A 60 -1.15 -16.79 -4.39
N ASP A 61 -2.14 -16.42 -5.20
CA ASP A 61 -2.05 -15.26 -6.08
C ASP A 61 -1.91 -13.95 -5.28
N ALA A 62 -2.62 -13.86 -4.16
CA ALA A 62 -2.53 -12.72 -3.24
C ALA A 62 -1.11 -12.48 -2.69
N ALA A 63 -0.24 -13.50 -2.63
CA ALA A 63 1.14 -13.33 -2.18
C ALA A 63 1.99 -12.52 -3.19
N GLN A 64 1.60 -12.48 -4.45
CA GLN A 64 2.24 -11.70 -5.51
C GLN A 64 1.58 -10.34 -5.75
N ALA A 65 0.45 -10.07 -5.09
CA ALA A 65 -0.29 -8.83 -5.29
C ALA A 65 0.52 -7.60 -4.81
N PRO A 66 0.38 -6.45 -5.49
CA PRO A 66 1.00 -5.21 -5.04
C PRO A 66 0.58 -4.86 -3.61
N GLY A 67 1.59 -4.66 -2.75
CA GLY A 67 1.38 -4.35 -1.34
C GLY A 67 1.17 -5.56 -0.44
N ALA A 68 1.23 -6.78 -0.96
CA ALA A 68 1.19 -7.99 -0.13
C ALA A 68 2.33 -8.03 0.90
N GLY A 69 3.50 -7.49 0.57
CA GLY A 69 4.63 -7.38 1.49
C GLY A 69 4.53 -6.26 2.52
N ALA A 70 3.49 -5.42 2.46
CA ALA A 70 3.34 -4.29 3.37
C ALA A 70 3.31 -4.74 4.84
N ALA A 71 4.01 -3.96 5.68
CA ALA A 71 4.15 -4.21 7.11
C ALA A 71 4.59 -5.64 7.47
N GLY A 72 5.40 -6.29 6.63
CA GLY A 72 5.90 -7.65 6.90
C GLY A 72 4.89 -8.76 6.63
N GLY A 73 3.93 -8.53 5.73
CA GLY A 73 2.93 -9.53 5.34
C GLY A 73 1.53 -9.30 5.90
N VAL A 74 1.30 -8.19 6.61
CA VAL A 74 -0.06 -7.77 6.98
C VAL A 74 -0.86 -7.42 5.72
N GLY A 75 -0.23 -6.80 4.73
CA GLY A 75 -0.87 -6.50 3.44
C GLY A 75 -1.38 -7.75 2.74
N TYR A 76 -0.62 -8.84 2.78
CA TYR A 76 -1.03 -10.14 2.26
C TYR A 76 -2.32 -10.64 2.89
N ILE A 77 -2.45 -10.58 4.23
CA ILE A 77 -3.68 -11.01 4.92
C ILE A 77 -4.87 -10.11 4.59
N ALA A 78 -4.66 -8.81 4.51
CA ALA A 78 -5.72 -7.89 4.09
C ALA A 78 -6.25 -8.26 2.70
N ILE A 79 -5.38 -8.58 1.75
CA ILE A 79 -5.78 -8.95 0.39
C ILE A 79 -6.40 -10.36 0.37
N ALA A 80 -5.70 -11.36 0.92
CA ALA A 80 -6.08 -12.77 0.80
C ALA A 80 -7.33 -13.13 1.63
N ALA A 81 -7.45 -12.62 2.85
CA ALA A 81 -8.50 -13.02 3.79
C ALA A 81 -9.64 -12.01 3.88
N LEU A 82 -9.37 -10.72 3.70
CA LEU A 82 -10.39 -9.66 3.80
C LEU A 82 -10.86 -9.16 2.44
N GLY A 83 -10.27 -9.64 1.34
CA GLY A 83 -10.57 -9.17 -0.01
C GLY A 83 -10.24 -7.69 -0.22
N ALA A 84 -9.28 -7.14 0.55
CA ALA A 84 -9.00 -5.72 0.54
C ALA A 84 -8.34 -5.28 -0.78
N ALA A 85 -8.77 -4.13 -1.30
CA ALA A 85 -8.10 -3.48 -2.42
C ALA A 85 -6.98 -2.56 -1.91
N ARG A 86 -5.76 -2.70 -2.45
CA ARG A 86 -4.66 -1.78 -2.16
C ARG A 86 -4.88 -0.45 -2.87
N ARG A 87 -4.83 0.64 -2.11
CA ARG A 87 -4.93 2.01 -2.63
C ARG A 87 -3.80 2.88 -2.04
N PRO A 88 -3.27 3.86 -2.80
CA PRO A 88 -2.31 4.81 -2.26
C PRO A 88 -2.89 5.49 -1.02
N GLY A 89 -2.11 5.60 0.06
CA GLY A 89 -2.63 6.12 1.33
C GLY A 89 -3.17 7.54 1.20
N ILE A 90 -2.51 8.35 0.37
CA ILE A 90 -2.93 9.72 0.10
C ILE A 90 -4.30 9.81 -0.58
N ASP A 91 -4.58 8.96 -1.57
CA ASP A 91 -5.87 8.96 -2.26
C ASP A 91 -7.00 8.61 -1.30
N VAL A 92 -6.75 7.65 -0.40
CA VAL A 92 -7.69 7.27 0.66
C VAL A 92 -7.98 8.47 1.56
N VAL A 93 -6.95 9.15 2.09
CA VAL A 93 -7.13 10.31 2.97
C VAL A 93 -7.85 11.46 2.25
N LEU A 94 -7.50 11.75 1.00
CA LEU A 94 -8.12 12.83 0.21
C LEU A 94 -9.62 12.59 0.01
N GLU A 95 -10.00 11.35 -0.29
CA GLU A 95 -11.39 10.95 -0.44
C GLU A 95 -12.14 11.04 0.90
N PHE A 96 -11.59 10.46 1.97
CA PHE A 96 -12.20 10.48 3.30
C PHE A 96 -12.39 11.89 3.88
N THR A 97 -11.49 12.81 3.54
CA THR A 97 -11.56 14.20 4.01
C THR A 97 -12.41 15.10 3.11
N GLU A 98 -12.88 14.59 1.97
CA GLU A 98 -13.58 15.38 0.94
C GLU A 98 -12.76 16.63 0.54
N LEU A 99 -11.43 16.49 0.52
CA LEU A 99 -10.55 17.65 0.40
C LEU A 99 -10.77 18.37 -0.93
N GLU A 100 -11.01 17.64 -2.02
CA GLU A 100 -11.27 18.24 -3.33
C GLU A 100 -12.51 19.16 -3.31
N GLN A 101 -13.60 18.75 -2.65
CA GLN A 101 -14.78 19.59 -2.52
C GLN A 101 -14.51 20.80 -1.63
N ARG A 102 -13.76 20.62 -0.53
CA ARG A 102 -13.43 21.71 0.41
C ARG A 102 -12.50 22.76 -0.19
N LEU A 103 -11.66 22.37 -1.14
CA LEU A 103 -10.78 23.28 -1.88
C LEU A 103 -11.49 24.00 -3.04
N ALA A 104 -12.71 23.61 -3.39
CA ALA A 104 -13.48 24.27 -4.43
C ALA A 104 -13.83 25.71 -4.01
N GLY A 105 -13.27 26.70 -4.73
CA GLY A 105 -13.46 28.11 -4.42
C GLY A 105 -12.46 28.70 -3.42
N ALA A 106 -11.44 27.93 -2.99
CA ALA A 106 -10.37 28.49 -2.18
C ALA A 106 -9.46 29.42 -3.00
N ASP A 107 -9.31 30.68 -2.57
CA ASP A 107 -8.40 31.65 -3.17
C ASP A 107 -6.92 31.33 -2.88
N LEU A 108 -6.65 30.68 -1.74
CA LEU A 108 -5.32 30.28 -1.30
C LEU A 108 -5.38 28.96 -0.52
N VAL A 109 -4.44 28.06 -0.81
CA VAL A 109 -4.23 26.80 -0.09
C VAL A 109 -2.83 26.82 0.50
N ILE A 110 -2.74 26.71 1.83
CA ILE A 110 -1.47 26.55 2.54
C ILE A 110 -1.38 25.10 3.01
N THR A 111 -0.27 24.45 2.70
CA THR A 111 0.01 23.05 3.03
C THR A 111 1.49 22.92 3.41
N GLY A 112 1.86 21.82 4.07
CA GLY A 112 3.24 21.57 4.49
C GLY A 112 3.41 20.13 4.96
N GLU A 113 4.65 19.65 4.89
CA GLU A 113 5.08 18.36 5.43
C GLU A 113 6.42 18.53 6.16
N GLY A 114 6.74 17.61 7.07
CA GLY A 114 7.95 17.70 7.90
C GLY A 114 9.26 17.43 7.15
N SER A 115 9.20 16.76 5.99
CA SER A 115 10.36 16.47 5.13
C SER A 115 9.88 16.31 3.69
N LEU A 116 10.47 17.10 2.77
CA LEU A 116 10.27 16.96 1.32
C LEU A 116 11.33 15.99 0.78
N ASP A 117 10.93 14.80 0.36
CA ASP A 117 11.80 13.86 -0.35
C ASP A 117 11.33 13.63 -1.81
N GLU A 118 12.11 12.88 -2.59
CA GLU A 118 11.76 12.60 -3.99
C GLU A 118 10.43 11.82 -4.14
N GLN A 119 9.93 11.16 -3.09
CA GLN A 119 8.61 10.53 -3.11
C GLN A 119 7.46 11.54 -2.96
N SER A 120 7.68 12.67 -2.27
CA SER A 120 6.73 13.79 -2.21
C SER A 120 6.45 14.40 -3.59
N LEU A 121 7.48 14.46 -4.45
CA LEU A 121 7.36 14.94 -5.84
C LEU A 121 6.56 13.98 -6.74
N LEU A 122 6.55 12.68 -6.40
CA LEU A 122 5.83 11.64 -7.13
C LEU A 122 4.36 11.47 -6.71
N GLY A 123 3.84 12.37 -5.87
CA GLY A 123 2.39 12.47 -5.61
C GLY A 123 1.94 11.99 -4.23
N LYS A 124 2.81 11.94 -3.23
CA LYS A 124 2.43 11.62 -1.83
C LYS A 124 2.18 12.84 -0.94
N THR A 125 1.49 13.88 -1.45
CA THR A 125 1.32 15.22 -0.82
C THR A 125 2.62 16.05 -0.90
N PRO A 126 2.66 17.40 -0.83
CA PRO A 126 1.67 18.46 -1.07
C PRO A 126 1.34 18.71 -2.56
N MET A 127 1.95 17.93 -3.47
CA MET A 127 1.79 18.04 -4.92
C MET A 127 0.68 17.16 -5.51
N ALA A 128 0.19 16.16 -4.76
CA ALA A 128 -0.78 15.17 -5.23
C ALA A 128 -2.06 15.80 -5.83
N TRP A 129 -2.57 16.87 -5.20
CA TRP A 129 -3.78 17.55 -5.67
C TRP A 129 -3.55 18.38 -6.96
N ARG A 130 -2.32 18.88 -7.20
CA ARG A 130 -2.00 19.68 -8.39
C ARG A 130 -2.10 18.85 -9.68
N GLY A 131 -1.81 17.55 -9.61
CA GLY A 131 -1.90 16.64 -10.75
C GLY A 131 -3.33 16.49 -11.31
N ARG A 132 -4.36 16.62 -10.46
CA ARG A 132 -5.77 16.40 -10.84
C ARG A 132 -6.46 17.66 -11.41
N ARG A 133 -5.83 18.85 -11.36
CA ARG A 133 -6.38 20.08 -11.97
C ARG A 133 -6.17 20.20 -13.48
N ARG A 134 -5.34 19.36 -14.12
CA ARG A 134 -4.96 19.57 -15.54
C ARG A 134 -5.93 18.98 -16.57
N ASP A 135 -6.94 18.21 -16.16
CA ASP A 135 -7.96 17.63 -17.06
C ASP A 135 -9.29 18.40 -17.13
N ARG A 136 -9.36 19.59 -16.51
CA ARG A 136 -10.42 20.56 -16.83
C ARG A 136 -9.81 21.70 -17.62
N GLY A 137 -9.72 21.50 -18.93
CA GLY A 137 -9.63 22.58 -19.88
C GLY A 137 -10.76 23.58 -19.60
N SER A 138 -10.40 24.75 -19.10
CA SER A 138 -11.26 25.92 -19.06
C SER A 138 -10.56 27.01 -19.87
N LEU A 139 -11.12 27.23 -21.06
CA LEU A 139 -11.09 28.44 -21.90
C LEU A 139 -9.71 29.07 -22.21
#